data_AF-A0A6G8BSX3-F1
#
_entry.id   AF-A0A6G8BSX3-F1
#
_cell.length_a   1.000
_cell.length_b   1.000
_cell.length_c   1.000
_cell.angle_alpha   90.00
_cell.angle_beta   90.00
_cell.angle_gamma   90.00
#
_symmetry.space_group_name_H-M   'P 1'
#
loop_
_entity.id
_entity.type
_entity.pdbx_description
1 polymer ?
#
loop_
_entity_poly.entity_id
_entity_poly.type
_entity_poly.pdbx_seq_one_letter_code
_entity_poly.pdbx_strand_id
1 'polypeptide(L)'
;MIFAPVIGRHAAFGIPRVSDEALQRFLHTAVQNAAPDNNVHVSKDDNGVVTLQLDVPGLSREQLQIRIEGKQVHLASVEGAPRSLRRSWELADDIDTSASTAKLENGVLTLTLSKLAPIDKSVQLSIN
;
A
#
# COMPACT_ATOMS: atom_id res chain seq x y z
N MET A 1 5.64 -35.15 -67.17
CA MET A 1 6.37 -34.58 -66.02
C MET A 1 5.34 -33.91 -65.13
N ILE A 2 5.22 -34.37 -63.88
CA ILE A 2 4.09 -34.08 -62.99
C ILE A 2 4.60 -33.12 -61.90
N PHE A 3 4.08 -31.90 -61.87
CA PHE A 3 4.35 -30.92 -60.82
C PHE A 3 3.27 -31.07 -59.74
N ALA A 4 3.65 -31.48 -58.53
CA ALA A 4 2.78 -31.50 -57.37
C ALA A 4 2.96 -30.20 -56.57
N PRO A 5 1.90 -29.47 -56.21
CA PRO A 5 2.02 -28.34 -55.30
C PRO A 5 2.08 -28.85 -53.85
N VAL A 6 3.14 -28.47 -53.12
CA VAL A 6 3.20 -28.61 -51.66
C VAL A 6 2.36 -27.51 -51.03
N ILE A 7 1.22 -27.90 -50.46
CA ILE A 7 0.40 -27.07 -49.57
C ILE A 7 0.98 -27.20 -48.17
N GLY A 8 1.70 -26.17 -47.73
CA GLY A 8 2.15 -26.03 -46.35
C GLY A 8 0.96 -25.74 -45.44
N ARG A 9 0.51 -26.75 -44.70
CA ARG A 9 -0.42 -26.59 -43.58
C ARG A 9 0.36 -26.23 -42.33
N HIS A 10 0.56 -24.94 -42.06
CA HIS A 10 0.98 -24.51 -40.73
C HIS A 10 -0.25 -24.45 -39.83
N ALA A 11 -0.53 -25.54 -39.13
CA ALA A 11 -1.39 -25.51 -37.95
C ALA A 11 -0.59 -24.85 -36.81
N ALA A 12 -0.79 -23.55 -36.60
CA ALA A 12 -0.37 -22.91 -35.37
C ALA A 12 -1.37 -23.27 -34.27
N PHE A 13 -1.11 -24.38 -33.58
CA PHE A 13 -1.72 -24.65 -32.27
C PHE A 13 -1.16 -23.63 -31.26
N GLY A 14 -1.72 -22.42 -31.25
CA GLY A 14 -1.50 -21.44 -30.21
C GLY A 14 -2.34 -21.82 -29.00
N ILE A 15 -1.70 -22.28 -27.94
CA ILE A 15 -2.33 -22.47 -26.62
C ILE A 15 -2.86 -21.09 -26.16
N PRO A 16 -4.18 -20.88 -25.99
CA PRO A 16 -4.67 -19.60 -25.50
C PRO A 16 -4.35 -19.46 -24.00
N ARG A 17 -3.96 -18.25 -23.60
CA ARG A 17 -3.52 -17.83 -22.26
C ARG A 17 -4.66 -17.76 -21.21
N VAL A 18 -5.55 -18.75 -21.16
CA VAL A 18 -6.77 -18.70 -20.33
C VAL A 18 -6.47 -18.57 -18.83
N SER A 19 -5.36 -19.14 -18.36
CA SER A 19 -4.92 -19.02 -16.97
C SER A 19 -4.49 -17.59 -16.58
N ASP A 20 -3.99 -16.83 -17.54
CA ASP A 20 -3.54 -15.44 -17.31
C ASP A 20 -4.74 -14.50 -17.18
N GLU A 21 -5.80 -14.72 -17.96
CA GLU A 21 -7.01 -13.90 -17.90
C GLU A 21 -7.77 -14.06 -16.57
N ALA A 22 -7.92 -15.29 -16.09
CA ALA A 22 -8.59 -15.56 -14.81
C ALA A 22 -7.83 -14.93 -13.63
N LEU A 23 -6.49 -15.00 -13.67
CA LEU A 23 -5.62 -14.36 -12.66
C LEU A 23 -5.70 -12.83 -12.75
N GLN A 24 -5.61 -12.27 -13.96
CA GLN A 24 -5.75 -10.82 -14.16
C GLN A 24 -7.10 -10.31 -13.71
N ARG A 25 -8.19 -11.05 -13.98
CA ARG A 25 -9.53 -10.69 -13.54
C ARG A 25 -9.68 -10.80 -12.03
N PHE A 26 -9.08 -11.81 -11.40
CA PHE A 26 -9.04 -11.93 -9.95
C PHE A 26 -8.29 -10.76 -9.29
N LEU A 27 -7.08 -10.45 -9.77
CA LEU A 27 -6.28 -9.32 -9.26
C LEU A 27 -7.01 -8.00 -9.47
N HIS A 28 -7.62 -7.79 -10.63
CA HIS A 28 -8.36 -6.57 -10.94
C HIS A 28 -9.62 -6.43 -10.09
N THR A 29 -10.38 -7.50 -9.86
CA THR A 29 -11.52 -7.49 -8.93
C THR A 29 -11.09 -7.24 -7.48
N ALA A 30 -9.94 -7.76 -7.04
CA ALA A 30 -9.40 -7.50 -5.71
C ALA A 30 -9.02 -6.02 -5.52
N VAL A 31 -8.44 -5.38 -6.54
CA VAL A 31 -8.15 -3.94 -6.51
C VAL A 31 -9.42 -3.10 -6.58
N GLN A 32 -10.40 -3.47 -7.41
CA GLN A 32 -11.66 -2.70 -7.54
C GLN A 32 -12.58 -2.81 -6.32
N ASN A 33 -12.58 -3.96 -5.63
CA ASN A 33 -13.31 -4.14 -4.37
C ASN A 33 -12.58 -3.58 -3.16
N ALA A 34 -11.35 -3.09 -3.30
CA ALA A 34 -10.73 -2.22 -2.30
C ALA A 34 -11.41 -0.85 -2.38
N ALA A 35 -12.65 -0.76 -1.88
CA ALA A 35 -13.34 0.50 -1.76
C ALA A 35 -12.46 1.47 -0.95
N PRO A 36 -12.17 2.69 -1.46
CA PRO A 36 -11.57 3.72 -0.65
C PRO A 36 -12.54 3.99 0.50
N ASP A 37 -12.08 3.72 1.71
CA ASP A 37 -12.91 3.93 2.89
C ASP A 37 -13.00 5.43 3.14
N ASN A 38 -14.19 5.99 2.96
CA ASN A 38 -14.43 7.43 3.07
C ASN A 38 -14.18 8.01 4.48
N ASN A 39 -13.86 7.17 5.48
CA ASN A 39 -13.52 7.60 6.84
C ASN A 39 -12.05 8.02 7.02
N VAL A 40 -11.23 8.04 5.96
CA VAL A 40 -9.83 8.49 6.06
C VAL A 40 -9.67 9.88 5.46
N HIS A 41 -9.34 10.85 6.30
CA HIS A 41 -8.91 12.17 5.87
C HIS A 41 -7.38 12.27 5.91
N VAL A 42 -6.76 12.58 4.77
CA VAL A 42 -5.31 12.77 4.67
C VAL A 42 -5.06 14.24 4.35
N SER A 43 -4.34 14.92 5.23
CA SER A 43 -3.90 16.29 5.03
C SER A 43 -2.38 16.35 5.05
N LYS A 44 -1.78 16.96 4.04
CA LYS A 44 -0.34 17.17 3.93
C LYS A 44 -0.05 18.65 4.12
N ASP A 45 0.81 18.96 5.08
CA ASP A 45 1.28 20.32 5.33
C ASP A 45 2.51 20.63 4.45
N ASP A 46 2.76 21.91 4.21
CA ASP A 46 3.88 22.42 3.39
C ASP A 46 5.25 22.05 4.01
N ASN A 47 5.29 21.88 5.33
CA ASN A 47 6.46 21.43 6.09
C ASN A 47 6.76 19.92 5.93
N GLY A 48 6.02 19.20 5.10
CA GLY A 48 6.22 17.77 4.85
C GLY A 48 5.68 16.85 5.95
N VAL A 49 4.90 17.38 6.90
CA VAL A 49 4.18 16.60 7.90
C VAL A 49 2.87 16.08 7.29
N VAL A 50 2.62 14.78 7.40
CA VAL A 50 1.40 14.15 6.91
C VAL A 50 0.50 13.81 8.09
N THR A 51 -0.70 14.38 8.12
CA THR A 51 -1.72 14.08 9.11
C THR A 51 -2.75 13.14 8.52
N LEU A 52 -2.91 11.95 9.11
CA LEU A 52 -3.99 11.03 8.80
C LEU A 52 -5.00 11.03 9.93
N GLN A 53 -6.26 11.30 9.61
CA GLN A 53 -7.38 11.14 10.52
C GLN A 53 -8.24 9.99 10.03
N LEU A 54 -8.52 9.05 10.93
CA LEU A 54 -9.37 7.90 10.67
C LEU A 54 -10.41 7.76 11.77
N ASP A 55 -11.67 7.62 11.37
CA ASP A 55 -12.74 7.34 12.31
C ASP A 55 -12.78 5.86 12.68
N VAL A 56 -12.59 5.57 13.96
CA VAL A 56 -12.58 4.25 14.58
C VAL A 56 -13.53 4.21 15.79
N PRO A 57 -14.85 4.38 15.57
CA PRO A 57 -15.81 4.37 16.66
C PRO A 57 -15.83 3.00 17.36
N GLY A 58 -15.85 3.03 18.70
CA GLY A 58 -15.97 1.83 19.52
C GLY A 58 -14.69 1.00 19.70
N LEU A 59 -13.54 1.47 19.21
CA LEU A 59 -12.23 0.89 19.50
C LEU A 59 -11.46 1.77 20.48
N SER A 60 -10.84 1.15 21.48
CA SER A 60 -9.95 1.86 22.40
C SER A 60 -8.51 1.79 21.91
N ARG A 61 -7.64 2.68 22.42
CA ARG A 61 -6.23 2.75 21.99
C ARG A 61 -5.46 1.46 22.26
N GLU A 62 -5.84 0.71 23.30
CA GLU A 62 -5.20 -0.55 23.69
C GLU A 62 -5.52 -1.67 22.69
N GLN A 63 -6.63 -1.53 21.97
CA GLN A 63 -7.10 -2.48 20.98
C GLN A 63 -6.55 -2.20 19.58
N LEU A 64 -5.79 -1.11 19.40
CA LEU A 64 -5.20 -0.69 18.14
C LEU A 64 -3.68 -0.84 18.20
N GLN A 65 -3.13 -1.40 17.14
CA GLN A 65 -1.70 -1.56 16.94
C GLN A 65 -1.29 -0.84 15.66
N ILE A 66 -0.37 0.10 15.80
CA ILE A 66 0.22 0.84 14.68
C ILE A 66 1.65 0.34 14.50
N ARG A 67 2.01 -0.03 13.28
CA ARG A 67 3.40 -0.33 12.88
C ARG A 67 3.78 0.60 11.74
N ILE A 68 4.97 1.16 11.80
CA ILE A 68 5.53 2.00 10.75
C ILE A 68 6.77 1.26 10.24
N GLU A 69 6.80 0.99 8.94
CA GLU A 69 7.88 0.27 8.25
C GLU A 69 8.33 1.09 7.05
N GLY A 70 9.38 1.90 7.24
CA GLY A 70 9.88 2.85 6.23
C GLY A 70 8.81 3.84 5.79
N LYS A 71 8.26 3.63 4.59
CA LYS A 71 7.17 4.43 4.00
C LYS A 71 5.76 3.84 4.17
N GLN A 72 5.63 2.66 4.80
CA GLN A 72 4.34 2.02 5.00
C GLN A 72 3.87 2.15 6.45
N VAL A 73 2.59 2.46 6.64
CA VAL A 73 1.93 2.53 7.94
C VAL A 73 0.84 1.48 7.99
N HIS A 74 0.97 0.55 8.92
CA HIS A 74 0.00 -0.53 9.15
C HIS A 74 -0.77 -0.26 10.43
N LEU A 75 -2.09 -0.24 10.34
CA LEU A 75 -2.99 -0.20 11.48
C LEU A 75 -3.76 -1.51 11.54
N ALA A 76 -3.70 -2.18 12.69
CA ALA A 76 -4.42 -3.43 12.93
C ALA A 76 -5.09 -3.39 14.31
N SER A 77 -6.29 -3.95 14.40
CA SER A 77 -6.93 -4.26 15.68
C SER A 77 -6.34 -5.54 16.28
N VAL A 78 -6.24 -5.61 17.60
CA VAL A 78 -5.84 -6.82 18.33
C VAL A 78 -6.96 -7.87 18.36
N GLU A 79 -6.57 -9.13 18.60
CA GLU A 79 -7.50 -10.26 18.74
C GLU A 79 -8.31 -10.08 20.05
N GLY A 80 -9.64 -10.01 19.95
CA GLY A 80 -10.53 -9.69 21.07
C GLY A 80 -11.11 -8.27 21.05
N ALA A 81 -10.75 -7.44 20.06
CA ALA A 81 -11.44 -6.18 19.82
C ALA A 81 -12.89 -6.43 19.35
N PRO A 82 -13.86 -5.57 19.74
CA PRO A 82 -15.26 -5.70 19.31
C PRO A 82 -15.42 -5.56 17.79
N ARG A 83 -14.44 -4.93 17.13
CA ARG A 83 -14.39 -4.75 15.69
C ARG A 83 -12.99 -5.10 15.18
N SER A 84 -12.93 -5.91 14.13
CA SER A 84 -11.70 -6.13 13.37
C SER A 84 -11.46 -4.97 12.40
N LEU A 85 -10.31 -4.33 12.50
CA LEU A 85 -9.88 -3.27 11.60
C LEU A 85 -8.46 -3.57 11.12
N ARG A 86 -8.24 -3.58 9.80
CA ARG A 86 -6.92 -3.68 9.21
C ARG A 86 -6.80 -2.69 8.06
N ARG A 87 -5.83 -1.79 8.16
CA ARG A 87 -5.55 -0.75 7.17
C ARG A 87 -4.05 -0.67 6.94
N SER A 88 -3.68 -0.28 5.73
CA SER A 88 -2.30 -0.01 5.40
C SER A 88 -2.25 1.16 4.44
N TRP A 89 -1.35 2.09 4.70
CA TRP A 89 -1.12 3.26 3.86
C TRP A 89 0.32 3.26 3.39
N GLU A 90 0.52 3.61 2.13
CA GLU A 90 1.85 3.84 1.56
C GLU A 90 2.01 5.35 1.36
N LEU A 91 3.09 5.90 1.93
CA LEU A 91 3.46 7.30 1.79
C LEU A 91 4.55 7.46 0.73
N ALA A 92 4.67 8.67 0.20
CA ALA A 92 5.67 8.99 -0.83
C ALA A 92 7.10 9.07 -0.27
N ASP A 93 7.24 9.48 0.98
CA ASP A 93 8.51 9.68 1.68
C ASP A 93 8.63 8.70 2.86
N ASP A 94 9.87 8.48 3.30
CA ASP A 94 10.15 7.68 4.49
C ASP A 94 9.73 8.44 5.77
N ILE A 95 9.27 7.72 6.78
CA ILE A 95 8.65 8.30 7.98
C ILE A 95 9.58 8.12 9.17
N ASP A 96 9.80 9.20 9.91
CA ASP A 96 10.51 9.12 11.18
C ASP A 96 9.58 8.56 12.26
N THR A 97 9.85 7.32 12.70
CA THR A 97 9.08 6.65 13.76
C THR A 97 9.22 7.36 15.11
N SER A 98 10.34 8.04 15.37
CA SER A 98 10.60 8.73 16.64
C SER A 98 9.88 10.08 16.72
N ALA A 99 9.75 10.75 15.57
CA ALA A 99 9.07 12.05 15.46
C ALA A 99 7.59 11.93 15.09
N SER A 100 7.06 10.71 14.91
CA SER A 100 5.65 10.47 14.60
C SER A 100 4.84 10.24 15.88
N THR A 101 3.61 10.74 15.91
CA THR A 101 2.71 10.59 17.07
C THR A 101 1.31 10.15 16.62
N ALA A 102 0.63 9.39 17.48
CA ALA A 102 -0.74 8.93 17.26
C ALA A 102 -1.59 9.26 18.50
N LYS A 103 -2.77 9.84 18.28
CA LYS A 103 -3.73 10.22 19.31
C LYS A 103 -5.13 9.73 18.93
N LEU A 104 -5.85 9.18 19.88
CA LEU A 104 -7.21 8.69 19.70
C LEU A 104 -8.14 9.51 20.62
N GLU A 105 -8.96 10.38 20.05
CA GLU A 105 -9.87 11.25 20.79
C GLU A 105 -11.28 11.11 20.23
N ASN A 106 -12.28 10.87 21.08
CA ASN A 106 -13.69 10.74 20.69
C ASN A 106 -13.97 9.72 19.58
N GLY A 107 -13.13 8.67 19.45
CA GLY A 107 -13.25 7.68 18.39
C GLY A 107 -12.62 8.08 17.06
N VAL A 108 -11.87 9.19 17.01
CA VAL A 108 -11.09 9.62 15.83
C VAL A 108 -9.60 9.41 16.13
N LEU A 109 -8.95 8.59 15.32
CA LEU A 109 -7.51 8.36 15.36
C LEU A 109 -6.82 9.39 14.48
N THR A 110 -6.04 10.27 15.09
CA THR A 110 -5.19 11.24 14.40
C THR A 110 -3.73 10.77 14.49
N LEU A 111 -3.12 10.47 13.34
CA LEU A 111 -1.69 10.22 13.21
C LEU A 111 -1.03 11.43 12.61
N THR A 112 0.01 11.94 13.27
CA THR A 112 0.90 12.97 12.75
C THR A 112 2.22 12.30 12.41
N LEU A 113 2.49 12.16 11.11
CA LEU A 113 3.65 11.48 10.58
C LEU A 113 4.67 12.51 10.10
N SER A 114 5.84 12.48 10.71
CA SER A 114 6.95 13.37 10.36
C SER A 114 7.80 12.73 9.28
N LYS A 115 8.09 13.48 8.22
CA LYS A 115 9.01 13.01 7.17
C LYS A 115 10.41 12.81 7.74
N LEU A 116 11.00 11.65 7.46
CA LEU A 116 12.41 11.42 7.73
C LEU A 116 13.22 12.24 6.72
N ALA A 117 14.01 13.20 7.22
CA ALA A 117 14.91 13.95 6.37
C ALA A 117 15.96 12.99 5.78
N PRO A 118 16.26 13.07 4.47
CA PRO A 118 17.31 12.26 3.88
C PRO A 118 18.64 12.64 4.56
N ILE A 119 19.24 11.70 5.27
CA ILE A 119 20.59 11.86 5.81
C ILE A 119 21.53 11.80 4.60
N ASP A 120 22.12 12.93 4.23
CA ASP A 120 23.16 12.99 3.20
C ASP A 120 24.35 12.11 3.61
N LYS A 121 24.44 10.92 3.01
CA LYS A 121 25.58 9.99 3.17
C LYS A 121 26.64 10.23 2.09
N SER A 122 26.83 11.49 1.68
CA SER A 122 27.84 11.83 0.68
C SER A 122 29.23 11.74 1.32
N VAL A 123 30.03 10.78 0.85
CA VAL A 123 31.45 10.65 1.24
C VAL A 123 32.28 11.29 0.15
N GLN A 124 32.97 12.39 0.48
CA GLN A 124 33.96 12.98 -0.39
C GLN A 124 35.22 12.10 -0.37
N LEU A 125 35.51 11.44 -1.50
CA LEU A 125 36.73 10.67 -1.69
C LEU A 125 37.80 11.57 -2.32
N SER A 126 38.93 11.74 -1.63
CA SER A 126 40.11 12.42 -2.19
C SER A 126 40.86 11.46 -3.13
N ILE A 127 41.10 11.92 -4.36
CA ILE A 127 41.92 11.19 -5.35
C ILE A 127 43.38 11.45 -5.00
N ASN A 128 44.18 10.38 -4.93
CA ASN A 128 45.62 10.42 -4.67
C ASN A 128 46.40 9.89 -5.88
#